data_AF-A0A2A4YLD4-F1
#
_entry.id   AF-A0A2A4YLD4-F1
#
_cell.length_a   1.000
_cell.length_b   1.000
_cell.length_c   1.000
_cell.angle_alpha   90.00
_cell.angle_beta   90.00
_cell.angle_gamma   90.00
#
_symmetry.space_group_name_H-M   'P 1'
#
loop_
_entity.id
_entity.type
_entity.pdbx_description
1 polymer ?
#
loop_
_entity_poly.entity_id
_entity_poly.type
_entity_poly.pdbx_seq_one_letter_code
_entity_poly.pdbx_strand_id
1 'polypeptide(L)'
;MEKEIQKLFNLTKEAFEVSDIKKTANKISEEWNYSLTSTKISKRNNVIVGFNWGAESGAEYKPQVKIPKESFGDMYRNNELGSFQRIYEPLKGFFPNEDIENCVQTNFCMFRSKSDGQISDSDLKLSTPIFNKLIEVLEPIRLISFSSRLRDYCIENNLCSDIKTVNIPSNKRSVNVAKGDLKLGIVEVPIYFLPHPNAKFTSESRRKAWGFCFDDIVKPNNRARESHIKEFYADFKTNKTAQDLTGFKEGYGQVIYAENGNRKELIRVMHSESDNSKHFVFGGFKKQLDAYDEITFDDALNLVTLYPDASWSDYFKEYPFGNPKLFKANLKLDNLLKSTNGLLVYHHQMEQVLMEFLECSSTDAKILRKEFGKKKERVLNKLKQRKFNGVSLFNILTERMICDFTFPANWKGAYLLYKTL
;
A
#
# COMPACT_ATOMS: atom_id res chain seq x y z
N MET A 1 23.70 2.47 -21.06
CA MET A 1 23.50 2.78 -19.63
C MET A 1 24.79 2.56 -18.87
N GLU A 2 25.31 1.33 -18.76
CA GLU A 2 26.54 1.03 -18.02
C GLU A 2 27.74 1.90 -18.42
N LYS A 3 27.97 2.10 -19.72
CA LYS A 3 29.03 3.00 -20.22
C LYS A 3 28.88 4.45 -19.73
N GLU A 4 27.66 4.97 -19.65
CA GLU A 4 27.40 6.33 -19.15
C GLU A 4 27.58 6.39 -17.63
N ILE A 5 27.14 5.37 -16.89
CA ILE A 5 27.39 5.28 -15.45
C ILE A 5 28.89 5.17 -15.15
N GLN A 6 29.66 4.45 -15.97
CA GLN A 6 31.11 4.37 -15.80
C GLN A 6 31.80 5.73 -15.96
N LYS A 7 31.33 6.57 -16.90
CA LYS A 7 31.80 7.95 -17.02
C LYS A 7 31.44 8.77 -15.78
N LEU A 8 30.24 8.58 -15.21
CA LEU A 8 29.83 9.26 -13.98
C LEU A 8 30.70 8.88 -12.79
N PHE A 9 31.16 7.63 -12.67
CA PHE A 9 32.14 7.26 -11.63
C PHE A 9 33.43 8.06 -11.76
N ASN A 10 33.96 8.22 -12.97
CA ASN A 10 35.17 9.01 -13.19
C ASN A 10 34.96 10.49 -12.87
N LEU A 11 33.85 11.08 -13.31
CA LEU A 11 33.51 12.48 -12.97
C LEU A 11 33.33 12.68 -11.47
N THR A 12 32.73 11.71 -10.78
CA THR A 12 32.56 11.76 -9.32
C THR A 12 33.91 11.70 -8.61
N LYS A 13 34.83 10.86 -9.09
CA LYS A 13 36.20 10.81 -8.59
C LYS A 13 36.90 12.16 -8.75
N GLU A 14 36.90 12.72 -9.96
CA GLU A 14 37.56 13.99 -10.27
C GLU A 14 37.01 15.14 -9.41
N ALA A 15 35.68 15.22 -9.26
CA ALA A 15 35.04 16.22 -8.42
C ALA A 15 35.36 16.02 -6.93
N PHE A 16 35.47 14.77 -6.46
CA PHE A 16 35.83 14.48 -5.08
C PHE A 16 37.26 14.92 -4.74
N GLU A 17 38.23 14.74 -5.63
CA GLU A 17 39.63 15.13 -5.38
C GLU A 17 39.80 16.63 -5.08
N VAL A 18 38.92 17.48 -5.62
CA VAL A 18 38.94 18.94 -5.40
C VAL A 18 37.92 19.42 -4.36
N SER A 19 37.11 18.51 -3.82
CA SER A 19 36.02 18.81 -2.87
C SER A 19 36.51 19.33 -1.52
N ASP A 20 35.69 20.11 -0.84
CA ASP A 20 35.96 20.55 0.54
C ASP A 20 35.81 19.39 1.53
N ILE A 21 34.97 18.40 1.20
CA ILE A 21 34.87 17.14 1.94
C ILE A 21 36.22 16.41 1.96
N LYS A 22 36.92 16.27 0.82
CA LYS A 22 38.23 15.60 0.78
C LYS A 22 39.26 16.32 1.64
N LYS A 23 39.29 17.67 1.58
CA LYS A 23 40.16 18.49 2.43
C LYS A 23 39.84 18.28 3.91
N THR A 24 38.56 18.24 4.25
CA THR A 24 38.07 18.01 5.61
C THR A 24 38.51 16.64 6.11
N ALA A 25 38.26 15.59 5.33
CA ALA A 25 38.62 14.21 5.66
C ALA A 25 40.13 14.06 5.91
N ASN A 26 40.97 14.62 5.03
CA ASN A 26 42.42 14.62 5.20
C ASN A 26 42.86 15.35 6.48
N LYS A 27 42.22 16.47 6.83
CA LYS A 27 42.54 17.25 8.03
C LYS A 27 42.26 16.49 9.32
N ILE A 28 41.25 15.63 9.32
CA ILE A 28 40.86 14.82 10.48
C ILE A 28 41.35 13.36 10.39
N SER A 29 42.21 13.06 9.41
CA SER A 29 42.77 11.72 9.16
C SER A 29 41.71 10.63 8.98
N GLU A 30 40.60 10.93 8.31
CA GLU A 30 39.53 9.97 8.01
C GLU A 30 39.57 9.59 6.51
N GLU A 31 39.27 8.33 6.20
CA GLU A 31 39.29 7.79 4.82
C GLU A 31 37.90 7.85 4.16
N TRP A 32 37.39 9.07 3.99
CA TRP A 32 36.13 9.27 3.26
C TRP A 32 36.35 9.19 1.74
N ASN A 33 35.31 8.75 1.03
CA ASN A 33 35.27 8.62 -0.43
C ASN A 33 33.90 9.03 -0.98
N TYR A 34 33.49 8.51 -2.13
CA TYR A 34 32.26 8.89 -2.82
C TYR A 34 31.43 7.67 -3.23
N SER A 35 30.12 7.88 -3.35
CA SER A 35 29.16 6.90 -3.87
C SER A 35 28.05 7.60 -4.66
N LEU A 36 27.87 7.15 -5.90
CA LEU A 36 26.86 7.65 -6.83
C LEU A 36 25.46 7.12 -6.48
N THR A 37 25.31 5.82 -6.21
CA THR A 37 24.02 5.21 -5.83
C THR A 37 24.20 4.18 -4.72
N SER A 38 23.18 4.03 -3.86
CA SER A 38 23.14 3.00 -2.82
C SER A 38 22.48 1.71 -3.29
N THR A 39 21.59 1.79 -4.28
CA THR A 39 20.88 0.64 -4.85
C THR A 39 21.28 0.41 -6.31
N LYS A 40 20.84 -0.73 -6.85
CA LYS A 40 20.84 -1.04 -8.26
C LYS A 40 20.18 0.08 -9.06
N ILE A 41 20.76 0.39 -10.21
CA ILE A 41 20.25 1.38 -11.13
C ILE A 41 19.12 0.78 -11.99
N SER A 42 18.00 1.49 -12.06
CA SER A 42 16.88 1.21 -12.94
C SER A 42 16.43 2.51 -13.62
N LYS A 43 15.97 2.41 -14.87
CA LYS A 43 15.40 3.55 -15.61
C LYS A 43 13.91 3.70 -15.28
N ARG A 44 13.38 4.92 -15.44
CA ARG A 44 11.94 5.22 -15.35
C ARG A 44 11.32 4.69 -14.07
N ASN A 45 11.98 5.00 -12.96
CA ASN A 45 11.55 4.62 -11.63
C ASN A 45 11.56 5.81 -10.68
N ASN A 46 11.03 5.61 -9.47
CA ASN A 46 11.18 6.58 -8.39
C ASN A 46 12.63 6.65 -7.96
N VAL A 47 13.11 7.87 -7.69
CA VAL A 47 14.46 8.10 -7.19
C VAL A 47 14.39 8.79 -5.83
N ILE A 48 14.96 8.14 -4.82
CA ILE A 48 15.11 8.69 -3.48
C ILE A 48 16.43 9.43 -3.42
N VAL A 49 16.38 10.74 -3.15
CA VAL A 49 17.54 11.64 -3.21
C VAL A 49 17.88 12.17 -1.82
N GLY A 50 19.09 11.86 -1.37
CA GLY A 50 19.64 12.36 -0.11
C GLY A 50 20.98 13.07 -0.29
N PHE A 51 21.76 13.04 0.79
CA PHE A 51 23.17 13.41 0.80
C PHE A 51 23.95 12.22 1.36
N ASN A 52 25.18 12.04 0.89
CA ASN A 52 26.01 10.92 1.30
C ASN A 52 26.68 11.15 2.67
N TRP A 53 25.91 11.42 3.73
CA TRP A 53 26.47 11.61 5.09
C TRP A 53 26.37 10.33 5.94
N GLY A 54 26.80 10.39 7.19
CA GLY A 54 26.74 9.28 8.15
C GLY A 54 28.03 8.46 8.24
N ALA A 55 29.18 9.07 7.95
CA ALA A 55 30.48 8.43 8.18
C ALA A 55 30.72 8.19 9.68
N GLU A 56 31.05 6.95 10.03
CA GLU A 56 31.51 6.55 11.35
C GLU A 56 33.01 6.82 11.46
N SER A 57 33.48 7.26 12.63
CA SER A 57 34.89 7.56 12.82
C SER A 57 35.71 6.26 12.84
N GLY A 58 36.79 6.23 12.05
CA GLY A 58 37.64 5.06 11.88
C GLY A 58 37.10 4.00 10.93
N ALA A 59 35.93 4.21 10.30
CA ALA A 59 35.42 3.32 9.27
C ALA A 59 36.04 3.63 7.91
N GLU A 60 36.44 2.58 7.18
CA GLU A 60 36.96 2.69 5.82
C GLU A 60 35.80 2.71 4.82
N TYR A 61 35.69 3.77 4.01
CA TYR A 61 34.70 3.88 2.95
C TYR A 61 35.38 3.75 1.60
N LYS A 62 35.16 2.66 0.87
CA LYS A 62 35.76 2.47 -0.45
C LYS A 62 35.07 3.32 -1.52
N PRO A 63 35.81 3.86 -2.52
CA PRO A 63 35.19 4.55 -3.64
C PRO A 63 34.31 3.59 -4.44
N GLN A 64 33.10 4.05 -4.78
CA GLN A 64 32.21 3.26 -5.63
C GLN A 64 32.70 3.26 -7.08
N VAL A 65 33.05 2.08 -7.59
CA VAL A 65 33.53 1.87 -8.97
C VAL A 65 32.65 0.91 -9.78
N LYS A 66 31.58 0.39 -9.17
CA LYS A 66 30.63 -0.55 -9.78
C LYS A 66 29.21 -0.20 -9.35
N ILE A 67 28.24 -0.53 -10.20
CA ILE A 67 26.81 -0.41 -9.90
C ILE A 67 26.46 -1.44 -8.81
N PRO A 68 25.73 -1.06 -7.74
CA PRO A 68 25.25 -2.02 -6.75
C PRO A 68 24.34 -3.07 -7.39
N LYS A 69 24.31 -4.28 -6.82
CA LYS A 69 23.48 -5.37 -7.35
C LYS A 69 22.10 -5.41 -6.71
N GLU A 70 22.04 -4.95 -5.46
CA GLU A 70 20.92 -5.01 -4.56
C GLU A 70 19.86 -3.96 -4.94
N SER A 71 18.62 -4.39 -5.09
CA SER A 71 17.48 -3.49 -5.28
C SER A 71 17.10 -2.80 -3.96
N PHE A 72 16.30 -1.74 -4.02
CA PHE A 72 15.76 -1.08 -2.81
C PHE A 72 14.94 -2.07 -1.97
N GLY A 73 14.21 -2.98 -2.62
CA GLY A 73 13.50 -4.08 -1.98
C GLY A 73 14.41 -5.09 -1.29
N ASP A 74 15.54 -5.44 -1.89
CA ASP A 74 16.51 -6.36 -1.27
C ASP A 74 17.09 -5.73 0.00
N MET A 75 17.51 -4.47 -0.10
CA MET A 75 18.02 -3.72 1.06
C MET A 75 16.95 -3.59 2.15
N TYR A 76 15.67 -3.39 1.80
CA TYR A 76 14.58 -3.38 2.78
C TYR A 76 14.45 -4.71 3.51
N ARG A 77 14.44 -5.83 2.77
CA ARG A 77 14.33 -7.18 3.35
C ARG A 77 15.51 -7.52 4.26
N ASN A 78 16.69 -7.02 3.92
CA ASN A 78 17.93 -7.23 4.69
C ASN A 78 18.14 -6.18 5.81
N ASN A 79 17.23 -5.22 5.98
CA ASN A 79 17.34 -4.12 6.95
C ASN A 79 18.58 -3.23 6.75
N GLU A 80 18.96 -3.01 5.48
CA GLU A 80 20.14 -2.24 5.05
C GLU A 80 19.79 -0.81 4.59
N LEU A 81 18.51 -0.43 4.58
CA LEU A 81 18.06 0.91 4.19
C LEU A 81 18.26 1.99 5.28
N GLY A 82 18.70 1.59 6.48
CA GLY A 82 18.85 2.49 7.62
C GLY A 82 17.55 3.26 7.92
N SER A 83 17.61 4.59 7.92
CA SER A 83 16.41 5.40 8.19
C SER A 83 15.30 5.26 7.13
N PHE A 84 15.65 4.86 5.90
CA PHE A 84 14.69 4.65 4.83
C PHE A 84 13.91 3.33 4.95
N GLN A 85 14.24 2.47 5.93
CA GLN A 85 13.39 1.33 6.27
C GLN A 85 11.93 1.77 6.54
N ARG A 86 11.75 2.97 7.09
CA ARG A 86 10.44 3.53 7.47
C ARG A 86 9.62 4.09 6.31
N ILE A 87 10.20 4.24 5.12
CA ILE A 87 9.50 4.83 3.96
C ILE A 87 9.08 3.80 2.92
N TYR A 88 9.61 2.57 3.00
CA TYR A 88 9.30 1.51 2.03
C TYR A 88 7.79 1.20 1.96
N GLU A 89 7.15 0.94 3.11
CA GLU A 89 5.70 0.67 3.16
C GLU A 89 4.86 1.89 2.77
N PRO A 90 5.15 3.12 3.26
CA PRO A 90 4.50 4.33 2.73
C PRO A 90 4.59 4.48 1.21
N LEU A 91 5.76 4.23 0.61
CA LEU A 91 5.92 4.28 -0.84
C LEU A 91 5.02 3.26 -1.55
N LYS A 92 4.94 2.02 -1.04
CA LYS A 92 4.00 1.01 -1.56
C LYS A 92 2.53 1.38 -1.39
N GLY A 93 2.22 2.13 -0.33
CA GLY A 93 0.87 2.64 -0.07
C GLY A 93 0.44 3.72 -1.05
N PHE A 94 1.31 4.73 -1.27
CA PHE A 94 1.04 5.85 -2.16
C PHE A 94 1.20 5.51 -3.65
N PHE A 95 2.06 4.54 -3.98
CA PHE A 95 2.35 4.14 -5.35
C PHE A 95 2.17 2.63 -5.54
N PRO A 96 0.93 2.13 -5.40
CA PRO A 96 0.67 0.69 -5.37
C PRO A 96 0.92 -0.02 -6.69
N ASN A 97 0.97 0.73 -7.80
CA ASN A 97 1.11 0.22 -9.16
C ASN A 97 2.51 0.43 -9.73
N GLU A 98 3.43 0.95 -8.91
CA GLU A 98 4.78 1.28 -9.32
C GLU A 98 5.81 0.31 -8.73
N ASP A 99 6.96 0.22 -9.39
CA ASP A 99 8.02 -0.72 -9.03
C ASP A 99 8.89 -0.20 -7.88
N ILE A 100 8.30 -0.16 -6.68
CA ILE A 100 8.99 0.29 -5.46
C ILE A 100 10.17 -0.63 -5.09
N GLU A 101 10.18 -1.89 -5.54
CA GLU A 101 11.31 -2.80 -5.32
C GLU A 101 12.58 -2.25 -5.99
N ASN A 102 12.45 -1.63 -7.17
CA ASN A 102 13.56 -1.12 -7.96
C ASN A 102 13.71 0.40 -7.91
N CYS A 103 13.18 1.07 -6.88
CA CYS A 103 13.51 2.47 -6.57
C CYS A 103 15.03 2.67 -6.57
N VAL A 104 15.50 3.80 -7.10
CA VAL A 104 16.92 4.15 -7.03
C VAL A 104 17.16 5.03 -5.83
N GLN A 105 17.98 4.61 -4.88
CA GLN A 105 18.49 5.49 -3.83
C GLN A 105 19.83 6.09 -4.28
N THR A 106 19.91 7.40 -4.31
CA THR A 106 21.10 8.17 -4.72
C THR A 106 21.29 9.40 -3.85
N ASN A 107 22.37 10.13 -4.09
CA ASN A 107 22.71 11.35 -3.38
C ASN A 107 22.83 12.51 -4.37
N PHE A 108 22.31 13.67 -3.98
CA PHE A 108 22.59 14.91 -4.71
C PHE A 108 24.07 15.29 -4.58
N CYS A 109 24.64 15.12 -3.38
CA CYS A 109 26.09 15.20 -3.14
C CYS A 109 26.64 13.79 -2.85
N MET A 110 27.50 13.30 -3.74
CA MET A 110 28.03 11.94 -3.72
C MET A 110 29.18 11.76 -2.72
N PHE A 111 29.68 12.83 -2.10
CA PHE A 111 30.87 12.81 -1.25
C PHE A 111 30.52 12.43 0.18
N ARG A 112 31.22 11.43 0.74
CA ARG A 112 30.96 10.89 2.08
C ARG A 112 31.35 11.92 3.14
N SER A 113 30.43 12.22 4.05
CA SER A 113 30.69 13.08 5.22
C SER A 113 30.15 12.48 6.52
N LYS A 114 30.55 12.99 7.68
CA LYS A 114 29.99 12.58 8.98
C LYS A 114 28.58 13.12 9.17
N SER A 115 28.36 14.39 8.83
CA SER A 115 27.05 15.04 8.86
C SER A 115 26.78 15.80 7.57
N ASP A 116 25.50 16.05 7.30
CA ASP A 116 25.08 16.90 6.19
C ASP A 116 25.65 18.32 6.31
N GLY A 117 25.83 18.84 7.52
CA GLY A 117 26.43 20.15 7.80
C GLY A 117 27.87 20.34 7.29
N GLN A 118 28.62 19.26 7.06
CA GLN A 118 29.99 19.34 6.54
C GLN A 118 30.07 19.51 5.03
N ILE A 119 28.99 19.22 4.30
CA ILE A 119 28.93 19.39 2.85
C ILE A 119 28.89 20.90 2.59
N SER A 120 29.80 21.44 1.80
CA SER A 120 29.82 22.88 1.48
C SER A 120 28.94 23.19 0.27
N ASP A 121 28.61 24.47 0.05
CA ASP A 121 27.92 24.87 -1.19
C ASP A 121 28.82 24.67 -2.43
N SER A 122 30.14 24.69 -2.26
CA SER A 122 31.10 24.33 -3.31
C SER A 122 30.93 22.85 -3.68
N ASP A 123 30.80 21.97 -2.69
CA ASP A 123 30.55 20.54 -2.92
C ASP A 123 29.21 20.28 -3.63
N LEU A 124 28.16 21.04 -3.27
CA LEU A 124 26.86 20.98 -3.95
C LEU A 124 26.95 21.46 -5.41
N LYS A 125 27.70 22.54 -5.68
CA LYS A 125 27.95 23.04 -7.04
C LYS A 125 28.75 22.05 -7.87
N LEU A 126 29.77 21.41 -7.29
CA LEU A 126 30.55 20.35 -7.93
C LEU A 126 29.67 19.12 -8.27
N SER A 127 28.75 18.77 -7.38
CA SER A 127 27.88 17.60 -7.56
C SER A 127 26.71 17.84 -8.52
N THR A 128 26.23 19.08 -8.65
CA THR A 128 25.08 19.44 -9.49
C THR A 128 25.18 18.94 -10.95
N PRO A 129 26.28 19.17 -11.71
CA PRO A 129 26.38 18.67 -13.08
C PRO A 129 26.48 17.15 -13.18
N ILE A 130 27.04 16.48 -12.16
CA ILE A 130 27.10 15.01 -12.10
C ILE A 130 25.70 14.45 -11.84
N PHE A 131 24.98 15.05 -10.89
CA PHE A 131 23.60 14.69 -10.57
C PHE A 131 22.70 14.90 -11.78
N ASN A 132 22.83 16.01 -12.51
CA ASN A 132 22.08 16.24 -13.74
C ASN A 132 22.25 15.08 -14.75
N LYS A 133 23.50 14.74 -15.07
CA LYS A 133 23.80 13.63 -15.98
C LYS A 133 23.28 12.28 -15.46
N LEU A 134 23.28 12.07 -14.14
CA LEU A 134 22.67 10.88 -13.55
C LEU A 134 21.16 10.86 -13.80
N ILE A 135 20.45 11.97 -13.58
CA ILE A 135 19.01 12.07 -13.86
C ILE A 135 18.70 11.87 -15.34
N GLU A 136 19.50 12.41 -16.26
CA GLU A 136 19.40 12.14 -17.71
C GLU A 136 19.50 10.63 -18.01
N VAL A 137 20.38 9.90 -17.33
CA VAL A 137 20.54 8.45 -17.51
C VAL A 137 19.39 7.68 -16.88
N LEU A 138 18.89 8.10 -15.71
CA LEU A 138 17.84 7.42 -14.96
C LEU A 138 16.44 7.64 -15.57
N GLU A 139 16.19 8.76 -16.24
CA GLU A 139 14.86 9.15 -16.72
C GLU A 139 13.77 8.97 -15.63
N PRO A 140 13.96 9.52 -14.42
CA PRO A 140 13.08 9.21 -13.29
C PRO A 140 11.64 9.65 -13.52
N ILE A 141 10.69 8.87 -12.97
CA ILE A 141 9.28 9.29 -12.90
C ILE A 141 9.15 10.50 -11.97
N ARG A 142 9.89 10.48 -10.87
CA ARG A 142 9.96 11.54 -9.87
C ARG A 142 11.15 11.38 -8.92
N LEU A 143 11.49 12.48 -8.26
CA LEU A 143 12.47 12.55 -7.19
C LEU A 143 11.77 12.72 -5.83
N ILE A 144 12.18 11.96 -4.83
CA ILE A 144 11.67 12.06 -3.46
C ILE A 144 12.85 12.34 -2.54
N SER A 145 12.86 13.51 -1.92
CA SER A 145 13.91 13.90 -0.98
C SER A 145 13.38 14.05 0.44
N PHE A 146 14.21 13.65 1.39
CA PHE A 146 13.96 13.76 2.81
C PHE A 146 14.89 14.76 3.52
N SER A 147 15.62 15.56 2.73
CA SER A 147 16.61 16.54 3.20
C SER A 147 16.04 17.96 3.10
N SER A 148 15.86 18.62 4.25
CA SER A 148 15.48 20.04 4.28
C SER A 148 16.58 20.91 3.68
N ARG A 149 17.85 20.57 3.92
CA ARG A 149 18.98 21.31 3.35
C ARG A 149 19.02 21.20 1.82
N LEU A 150 18.69 20.04 1.24
CA LEU A 150 18.59 19.90 -0.21
C LEU A 150 17.43 20.73 -0.77
N ARG A 151 16.27 20.73 -0.09
CA ARG A 151 15.13 21.58 -0.44
C ARG A 151 15.56 23.05 -0.51
N ASP A 152 16.20 23.53 0.55
CA ASP A 152 16.58 24.94 0.68
C ASP A 152 17.60 25.31 -0.39
N TYR A 153 18.63 24.48 -0.61
CA TYR A 153 19.59 24.66 -1.70
C TYR A 153 18.93 24.73 -3.08
N CYS A 154 18.03 23.80 -3.40
CA CYS A 154 17.36 23.78 -4.71
C CYS A 154 16.48 25.01 -4.93
N ILE A 155 15.78 25.47 -3.89
CA ILE A 155 14.93 26.67 -3.98
C ILE A 155 15.80 27.93 -4.12
N GLU A 156 16.81 28.10 -3.26
CA GLU A 156 17.67 29.29 -3.22
C GLU A 156 18.50 29.45 -4.50
N ASN A 157 18.87 28.35 -5.15
CA ASN A 157 19.64 28.35 -6.39
C ASN A 157 18.76 28.26 -7.65
N ASN A 158 17.44 28.46 -7.52
CA ASN A 158 16.47 28.40 -8.62
C ASN A 158 16.56 27.11 -9.46
N LEU A 159 16.87 25.99 -8.81
CA LEU A 159 16.90 24.67 -9.44
C LEU A 159 15.51 24.05 -9.53
N CYS A 160 14.48 24.67 -8.96
CA CYS A 160 13.10 24.21 -9.06
C CYS A 160 12.18 25.27 -9.68
N SER A 161 11.16 24.83 -10.41
CA SER A 161 10.01 25.64 -10.80
C SER A 161 8.72 25.16 -10.12
N ASP A 162 7.69 26.00 -10.21
CA ASP A 162 6.32 25.67 -9.78
C ASP A 162 6.22 25.18 -8.33
N ILE A 163 7.13 25.69 -7.49
CA ILE A 163 7.25 25.28 -6.10
C ILE A 163 5.99 25.69 -5.32
N LYS A 164 5.37 24.68 -4.71
CA LYS A 164 4.32 24.82 -3.70
C LYS A 164 4.87 24.36 -2.36
N THR A 165 4.63 25.15 -1.32
CA THR A 165 5.06 24.83 0.04
C THR A 165 3.87 24.78 0.99
N VAL A 166 3.98 23.96 2.03
CA VAL A 166 3.03 23.94 3.15
C VAL A 166 3.77 23.78 4.47
N ASN A 167 3.30 24.50 5.48
CA ASN A 167 3.75 24.37 6.86
C ASN A 167 2.69 23.59 7.65
N ILE A 168 3.05 22.40 8.15
CA ILE A 168 2.12 21.50 8.85
C ILE A 168 2.47 21.51 10.35
N PRO A 169 1.56 21.95 11.23
CA PRO A 169 1.76 21.91 12.68
C PRO A 169 1.97 20.49 13.21
N SER A 170 2.96 20.30 14.09
CA SER A 170 3.28 19.03 14.76
C SER A 170 3.77 19.28 16.19
N ASN A 171 2.86 19.24 17.17
CA ASN A 171 3.12 19.63 18.57
C ASN A 171 3.68 21.07 18.65
N LYS A 172 4.83 21.27 19.30
CA LYS A 172 5.52 22.58 19.43
C LYS A 172 6.39 22.95 18.21
N ARG A 173 6.29 22.22 17.11
CA ARG A 173 7.12 22.39 15.91
C ARG A 173 6.22 22.37 14.67
N SER A 174 6.79 22.73 13.52
CA SER A 174 6.14 22.58 12.23
C SER A 174 7.01 21.80 11.26
N VAL A 175 6.34 21.14 10.31
CA VAL A 175 6.95 20.44 9.19
C VAL A 175 6.83 21.32 7.95
N ASN A 176 7.96 21.71 7.37
CA ASN A 176 8.00 22.38 6.08
C ASN A 176 8.10 21.34 4.97
N VAL A 177 7.08 21.27 4.12
CA VAL A 177 6.99 20.34 2.98
C VAL A 177 6.91 21.15 1.70
N ALA A 178 7.53 20.66 0.63
CA ALA A 178 7.50 21.33 -0.67
C ALA A 178 7.36 20.32 -1.82
N LYS A 179 6.74 20.74 -2.92
CA LYS A 179 6.71 20.00 -4.19
C LYS A 179 6.82 20.97 -5.36
N GLY A 180 7.36 20.51 -6.48
CA GLY A 180 7.45 21.25 -7.74
C GLY A 180 8.27 20.46 -8.74
N ASP A 181 8.90 21.12 -9.70
CA ASP A 181 9.68 20.47 -10.75
C ASP A 181 11.16 20.87 -10.65
N LEU A 182 12.06 19.88 -10.54
CA LEU A 182 13.50 20.11 -10.56
C LEU A 182 13.94 20.31 -12.02
N LYS A 183 14.59 21.45 -12.27
CA LYS A 183 15.14 21.87 -13.57
C LYS A 183 16.65 21.81 -13.52
N LEU A 184 17.22 20.82 -14.21
CA LEU A 184 18.66 20.69 -14.40
C LEU A 184 18.95 20.60 -15.89
N GLY A 185 19.52 21.66 -16.46
CA GLY A 185 19.77 21.73 -17.90
C GLY A 185 18.48 21.60 -18.71
N ILE A 186 18.40 20.54 -19.52
CA ILE A 186 17.21 20.22 -20.34
C ILE A 186 16.23 19.27 -19.65
N VAL A 187 16.56 18.77 -18.47
CA VAL A 187 15.73 17.82 -17.73
C VAL A 187 14.83 18.56 -16.76
N GLU A 188 13.55 18.22 -16.81
CA GLU A 188 12.52 18.65 -15.88
C GLU A 188 11.88 17.40 -15.28
N VAL A 189 11.93 17.26 -13.96
CA VAL A 189 11.39 16.10 -13.23
C VAL A 189 10.65 16.55 -11.97
N PRO A 190 9.45 16.00 -11.67
CA PRO A 190 8.77 16.26 -10.42
C PRO A 190 9.62 15.89 -9.21
N ILE A 191 9.73 16.81 -8.24
CA ILE A 191 10.46 16.62 -6.99
C ILE A 191 9.57 16.91 -5.77
N TYR A 192 9.68 16.04 -4.76
CA TYR A 192 8.91 16.11 -3.52
C TYR A 192 9.85 16.13 -2.32
N PHE A 193 9.71 17.14 -1.46
CA PHE A 193 10.51 17.33 -0.26
C PHE A 193 9.69 17.01 1.00
N LEU A 194 9.95 15.86 1.59
CA LEU A 194 9.28 15.32 2.76
C LEU A 194 10.13 15.44 4.04
N PRO A 195 9.52 15.38 5.23
CA PRO A 195 10.28 15.32 6.48
C PRO A 195 11.10 14.03 6.58
N HIS A 196 12.33 14.15 7.11
CA HIS A 196 13.19 13.00 7.35
C HIS A 196 12.46 11.87 8.11
N PRO A 197 12.67 10.58 7.75
CA PRO A 197 11.92 9.47 8.34
C PRO A 197 12.12 9.34 9.86
N ASN A 198 13.28 9.76 10.38
CA ASN A 198 13.58 9.75 11.81
C ASN A 198 13.21 11.06 12.55
N ALA A 199 12.69 12.09 11.88
CA ALA A 199 12.32 13.34 12.54
C ALA A 199 11.17 13.13 13.54
N LYS A 200 11.20 13.78 14.70
CA LYS A 200 10.19 13.59 15.76
C LYS A 200 8.91 14.39 15.46
N PHE A 201 8.14 13.95 14.46
CA PHE A 201 6.82 14.49 14.10
C PHE A 201 5.69 13.49 14.36
N THR A 202 4.48 13.99 14.59
CA THR A 202 3.31 13.14 14.82
C THR A 202 2.94 12.35 13.56
N SER A 203 2.32 11.18 13.73
CA SER A 203 1.84 10.35 12.61
C SER A 203 0.85 11.10 11.71
N GLU A 204 0.00 11.94 12.30
CA GLU A 204 -0.93 12.80 11.55
C GLU A 204 -0.20 13.81 10.66
N SER A 205 0.81 14.50 11.20
CA SER A 205 1.59 15.48 10.45
C SER A 205 2.34 14.83 9.29
N ARG A 206 2.85 13.61 9.48
CA ARG A 206 3.46 12.82 8.41
C ARG A 206 2.44 12.47 7.34
N ARG A 207 1.25 11.99 7.73
CA ARG A 207 0.19 11.67 6.76
C ARG A 207 -0.19 12.89 5.91
N LYS A 208 -0.38 14.06 6.55
CA LYS A 208 -0.64 15.33 5.86
C LYS A 208 0.50 15.74 4.92
N ALA A 209 1.76 15.53 5.32
CA ALA A 209 2.92 15.83 4.49
C ALA A 209 2.96 14.96 3.22
N TRP A 210 2.73 13.65 3.37
CA TRP A 210 2.65 12.74 2.23
C TRP A 210 1.46 13.06 1.34
N GLY A 211 0.29 13.35 1.92
CA GLY A 211 -0.91 13.70 1.15
C GLY A 211 -0.75 14.99 0.34
N PHE A 212 -0.16 16.04 0.93
CA PHE A 212 0.18 17.25 0.19
C PHE A 212 1.06 16.97 -1.04
N CYS A 213 2.06 16.09 -0.89
CA CYS A 213 2.94 15.72 -2.00
C CYS A 213 2.21 14.91 -3.08
N PHE A 214 1.37 13.94 -2.70
CA PHE A 214 0.97 12.86 -3.61
C PHE A 214 -0.54 12.72 -3.87
N ASP A 215 -1.44 13.30 -3.08
CA ASP A 215 -2.89 13.09 -3.24
C ASP A 215 -3.42 13.59 -4.60
N ASP A 216 -2.82 14.64 -5.18
CA ASP A 216 -3.17 15.13 -6.52
C ASP A 216 -2.78 14.13 -7.64
N ILE A 217 -1.81 13.26 -7.38
CA ILE A 217 -1.33 12.21 -8.29
C ILE A 217 -2.23 10.97 -8.20
N VAL A 218 -2.91 10.80 -7.06
CA VAL A 218 -3.81 9.69 -6.75
C VAL A 218 -5.25 9.96 -7.23
N LYS A 219 -5.55 11.09 -7.88
CA LYS A 219 -6.88 11.31 -8.48
C LYS A 219 -7.14 10.27 -9.58
N PRO A 220 -8.11 9.36 -9.41
CA PRO A 220 -8.37 8.31 -10.37
C PRO A 220 -8.98 8.93 -11.63
N ASN A 221 -8.35 8.72 -12.78
CA ASN A 221 -9.04 8.85 -14.05
C ASN A 221 -10.09 7.73 -14.12
N ASN A 222 -11.38 8.10 -14.07
CA ASN A 222 -12.56 7.23 -14.18
C ASN A 222 -12.68 6.39 -15.48
N ARG A 223 -11.60 6.22 -16.25
CA ARG A 223 -11.53 5.33 -17.44
C ARG A 223 -10.93 3.95 -17.14
N ALA A 224 -10.44 3.68 -15.93
CA ALA A 224 -9.74 2.43 -15.59
C ALA A 224 -10.63 1.27 -15.13
N ARG A 225 -11.96 1.40 -15.18
CA ARG A 225 -12.89 0.31 -14.81
C ARG A 225 -12.75 -0.95 -15.67
N GLU A 226 -12.22 -0.85 -16.89
CA GLU A 226 -12.32 -1.94 -17.86
C GLU A 226 -11.21 -3.02 -17.80
N SER A 227 -10.03 -2.77 -17.18
CA SER A 227 -8.82 -3.58 -17.45
C SER A 227 -8.18 -4.39 -16.31
N HIS A 228 -8.58 -4.25 -15.04
CA HIS A 228 -7.76 -4.77 -13.91
C HIS A 228 -8.30 -6.00 -13.17
N ILE A 229 -9.52 -6.45 -13.46
CA ILE A 229 -10.11 -7.64 -12.83
C ILE A 229 -10.42 -8.66 -13.92
N LYS A 230 -9.73 -9.81 -13.86
CA LYS A 230 -9.98 -10.95 -14.75
C LYS A 230 -10.45 -12.14 -13.94
N GLU A 231 -11.45 -12.82 -14.48
CA GLU A 231 -11.97 -14.07 -13.94
C GLU A 231 -11.33 -15.24 -14.67
N PHE A 232 -10.86 -16.25 -13.92
CA PHE A 232 -10.33 -17.47 -14.50
C PHE A 232 -11.13 -18.67 -13.99
N TYR A 233 -11.70 -19.41 -14.94
CA TYR A 233 -12.37 -20.70 -14.71
C TYR A 233 -11.38 -21.80 -15.05
N ALA A 234 -11.02 -22.62 -14.05
CA ALA A 234 -10.10 -23.74 -14.22
C ALA A 234 -10.82 -25.05 -13.91
N ASP A 235 -10.72 -26.02 -14.81
CA ASP A 235 -11.03 -27.41 -14.50
C ASP A 235 -9.78 -28.01 -13.84
N PHE A 236 -9.84 -28.37 -12.54
CA PHE A 236 -8.66 -28.80 -11.76
C PHE A 236 -8.23 -30.24 -12.07
N LYS A 237 -8.38 -30.67 -13.33
CA LYS A 237 -7.86 -31.97 -13.80
C LYS A 237 -6.42 -31.82 -14.24
N THR A 238 -5.53 -32.13 -13.30
CA THR A 238 -4.14 -32.51 -13.52
C THR A 238 -3.41 -31.65 -14.57
N ASN A 239 -2.87 -30.50 -14.19
CA ASN A 239 -1.54 -30.10 -14.69
C ASN A 239 -0.90 -28.95 -13.91
N LYS A 240 0.42 -29.07 -13.80
CA LYS A 240 1.38 -28.25 -13.06
C LYS A 240 1.41 -26.79 -13.54
N THR A 241 0.58 -25.90 -12.98
CA THR A 241 0.87 -24.46 -12.92
C THR A 241 0.06 -23.79 -11.81
N ALA A 242 0.53 -23.90 -10.57
CA ALA A 242 0.31 -22.93 -9.49
C ALA A 242 0.95 -23.48 -8.21
N GLN A 243 2.09 -22.91 -7.79
CA GLN A 243 2.72 -23.24 -6.51
C GLN A 243 1.84 -22.89 -5.30
N ASP A 244 0.78 -22.08 -5.48
CA ASP A 244 -0.14 -21.67 -4.42
C ASP A 244 -1.46 -22.50 -4.33
N LEU A 245 -1.68 -23.46 -5.24
CA LEU A 245 -2.92 -24.27 -5.29
C LEU A 245 -2.68 -25.75 -4.86
N THR A 246 -1.52 -26.04 -4.27
CA THR A 246 -1.14 -27.38 -3.81
C THR A 246 -1.95 -27.77 -2.57
N GLY A 247 -3.14 -28.35 -2.77
CA GLY A 247 -3.98 -28.84 -1.68
C GLY A 247 -5.43 -29.18 -2.05
N PHE A 248 -5.90 -28.72 -3.21
CA PHE A 248 -7.28 -28.98 -3.66
C PHE A 248 -7.38 -30.33 -4.39
N LYS A 249 -8.41 -31.12 -4.04
CA LYS A 249 -8.77 -32.38 -4.73
C LYS A 249 -9.61 -32.08 -5.98
N GLU A 250 -9.90 -33.10 -6.79
CA GLU A 250 -10.65 -32.98 -8.05
C GLU A 250 -11.97 -32.20 -7.87
N GLY A 251 -12.23 -31.20 -8.72
CA GLY A 251 -13.46 -30.40 -8.68
C GLY A 251 -13.39 -29.12 -9.52
N TYR A 252 -14.51 -28.41 -9.61
CA TYR A 252 -14.57 -27.09 -10.26
C TYR A 252 -14.22 -26.00 -9.25
N GLY A 253 -13.43 -25.03 -9.70
CA GLY A 253 -13.13 -23.86 -8.89
C GLY A 253 -12.99 -22.60 -9.74
N GLN A 254 -13.26 -21.47 -9.10
CA GLN A 254 -13.10 -20.16 -9.69
C GLN A 254 -12.08 -19.38 -8.86
N VAL A 255 -11.16 -18.76 -9.57
CA VAL A 255 -10.11 -17.93 -8.98
C VAL A 255 -10.36 -16.51 -9.41
N ILE A 256 -10.54 -15.64 -8.41
CA ILE A 256 -10.69 -14.20 -8.58
C ILE A 256 -9.37 -13.59 -8.16
N TYR A 257 -8.77 -12.83 -9.05
CA TYR A 257 -7.54 -12.11 -8.78
C TYR A 257 -7.59 -10.72 -9.39
N ALA A 258 -6.91 -9.79 -8.73
CA ALA A 258 -6.60 -8.49 -9.28
C ALA A 258 -5.34 -8.61 -10.15
N GLU A 259 -5.38 -8.05 -11.35
CA GLU A 259 -4.20 -7.79 -12.17
C GLU A 259 -3.69 -6.39 -11.88
N ASN A 260 -2.63 -6.32 -11.07
CA ASN A 260 -1.91 -5.09 -10.80
C ASN A 260 -0.55 -5.13 -11.51
N GLY A 261 -0.51 -4.52 -12.71
CA GLY A 261 0.65 -4.60 -13.60
C GLY A 261 0.96 -6.04 -14.01
N ASN A 262 2.16 -6.53 -13.66
CA ASN A 262 2.60 -7.91 -13.94
C ASN A 262 2.28 -8.91 -12.81
N ARG A 263 1.62 -8.46 -11.72
CA ARG A 263 1.29 -9.31 -10.56
C ARG A 263 -0.18 -9.66 -10.56
N LYS A 264 -0.47 -10.93 -10.26
CA LYS A 264 -1.82 -11.44 -10.00
C LYS A 264 -1.99 -11.60 -8.49
N GLU A 265 -2.80 -10.74 -7.88
CA GLU A 265 -3.08 -10.81 -6.45
C GLU A 265 -4.38 -11.58 -6.23
N LEU A 266 -4.27 -12.72 -5.55
CA LEU A 266 -5.42 -13.58 -5.28
C LEU A 266 -6.41 -12.90 -4.32
N ILE A 267 -7.60 -12.59 -4.82
CA ILE A 267 -8.72 -12.02 -4.05
C ILE A 267 -9.52 -13.15 -3.40
N ARG A 268 -9.82 -14.20 -4.17
CA ARG A 268 -10.63 -15.33 -3.71
C ARG A 268 -10.36 -16.59 -4.51
N VAL A 269 -10.30 -17.73 -3.83
CA VAL A 269 -10.42 -19.06 -4.43
C VAL A 269 -11.74 -19.65 -3.97
N MET A 270 -12.44 -20.28 -4.89
CA MET A 270 -13.66 -21.00 -4.62
C MET A 270 -13.51 -22.38 -5.23
N HIS A 271 -13.94 -23.39 -4.50
CA HIS A 271 -13.79 -24.79 -4.87
C HIS A 271 -15.06 -25.54 -4.47
N SER A 272 -15.60 -26.36 -5.36
CA SER A 272 -16.66 -27.31 -5.07
C SER A 272 -16.12 -28.72 -5.25
N GLU A 273 -16.26 -29.55 -4.22
CA GLU A 273 -15.95 -30.98 -4.26
C GLU A 273 -17.01 -31.82 -5.00
N SER A 274 -18.13 -31.20 -5.43
CA SER A 274 -19.25 -31.91 -6.06
C SER A 274 -19.23 -31.82 -7.58
N ASP A 275 -19.34 -32.97 -8.26
CA ASP A 275 -19.43 -33.09 -9.74
C ASP A 275 -20.69 -32.41 -10.32
N ASN A 276 -21.68 -32.10 -9.48
CA ASN A 276 -22.89 -31.33 -9.85
C ASN A 276 -22.60 -29.84 -10.13
N SER A 277 -21.38 -29.37 -9.89
CA SER A 277 -20.94 -28.00 -10.18
C SER A 277 -20.83 -27.67 -11.68
N LYS A 278 -20.90 -28.68 -12.57
CA LYS A 278 -20.99 -28.50 -14.04
C LYS A 278 -22.20 -27.68 -14.50
N HIS A 279 -23.20 -27.50 -13.63
CA HIS A 279 -24.42 -26.74 -13.94
C HIS A 279 -24.50 -25.37 -13.26
N PHE A 280 -23.55 -25.03 -12.40
CA PHE A 280 -23.47 -23.68 -11.83
C PHE A 280 -22.55 -22.82 -12.69
N VAL A 281 -23.11 -22.25 -13.77
CA VAL A 281 -22.51 -21.08 -14.40
C VAL A 281 -22.76 -19.91 -13.45
N PHE A 282 -21.87 -19.75 -12.47
CA PHE A 282 -21.88 -18.57 -11.61
C PHE A 282 -21.82 -17.34 -12.50
N GLY A 283 -22.75 -16.40 -12.32
CA GLY A 283 -22.65 -15.10 -12.98
C GLY A 283 -21.26 -14.52 -12.68
N GLY A 284 -20.57 -14.03 -13.70
CA GLY A 284 -19.20 -13.55 -13.52
C GLY A 284 -19.11 -12.51 -12.41
N PHE A 285 -18.09 -12.61 -11.56
CA PHE A 285 -17.80 -11.66 -10.48
C PHE A 285 -17.78 -10.22 -11.01
N LYS A 286 -17.24 -10.02 -12.22
CA LYS A 286 -17.22 -8.77 -12.97
C LYS A 286 -18.63 -8.26 -13.27
N LYS A 287 -19.58 -9.13 -13.62
CA LYS A 287 -20.98 -8.71 -13.84
C LYS A 287 -21.63 -8.20 -12.56
N GLN A 288 -21.27 -8.75 -11.39
CA GLN A 288 -21.77 -8.24 -10.10
C GLN A 288 -21.09 -6.93 -9.72
N LEU A 289 -19.80 -6.80 -10.04
CA LEU A 289 -19.02 -5.60 -9.86
C LEU A 289 -19.55 -4.44 -10.72
N ASP A 290 -19.83 -4.70 -11.98
CA ASP A 290 -20.34 -3.71 -12.96
C ASP A 290 -21.74 -3.18 -12.61
N ALA A 291 -22.44 -3.82 -11.65
CA ALA A 291 -23.72 -3.33 -11.14
C ALA A 291 -23.59 -2.15 -10.17
N TYR A 292 -22.37 -1.78 -9.77
CA TYR A 292 -22.11 -0.67 -8.85
C TYR A 292 -21.54 0.53 -9.60
N ASP A 293 -22.18 1.69 -9.42
CA ASP A 293 -21.68 2.95 -9.95
C ASP A 293 -20.48 3.49 -9.19
N GLU A 294 -20.35 3.19 -7.90
CA GLU A 294 -19.17 3.43 -7.05
C GLU A 294 -19.15 2.33 -5.96
N ILE A 295 -17.96 1.86 -5.58
CA ILE A 295 -17.82 0.77 -4.60
C ILE A 295 -17.18 1.32 -3.34
N THR A 296 -17.91 1.24 -2.22
CA THR A 296 -17.34 1.49 -0.90
C THR A 296 -16.54 0.29 -0.41
N PHE A 297 -15.75 0.47 0.65
CA PHE A 297 -15.04 -0.65 1.26
C PHE A 297 -16.00 -1.72 1.80
N ASP A 298 -17.16 -1.31 2.31
CA ASP A 298 -18.18 -2.23 2.79
C ASP A 298 -18.78 -3.04 1.62
N ASP A 299 -19.02 -2.41 0.47
CA ASP A 299 -19.48 -3.09 -0.76
C ASP A 299 -18.45 -4.12 -1.24
N ALA A 300 -17.16 -3.75 -1.26
CA ALA A 300 -16.07 -4.67 -1.61
C ALA A 300 -16.02 -5.86 -0.64
N LEU A 301 -16.15 -5.62 0.67
CA LEU A 301 -16.17 -6.67 1.69
C LEU A 301 -17.35 -7.61 1.53
N ASN A 302 -18.53 -7.08 1.23
CA ASN A 302 -19.73 -7.87 0.96
C ASN A 302 -19.54 -8.74 -0.29
N LEU A 303 -19.12 -8.15 -1.40
CA LEU A 303 -18.88 -8.85 -2.67
C LEU A 303 -17.89 -10.00 -2.51
N VAL A 304 -16.72 -9.74 -1.91
CA VAL A 304 -15.67 -10.77 -1.76
C VAL A 304 -15.92 -11.77 -0.64
N THR A 305 -16.95 -11.57 0.20
CA THR A 305 -17.35 -12.52 1.24
C THR A 305 -18.50 -13.41 0.76
N LEU A 306 -19.44 -12.87 -0.03
CA LEU A 306 -20.69 -13.54 -0.40
C LEU A 306 -20.68 -14.20 -1.78
N TYR A 307 -19.76 -13.83 -2.67
CA TYR A 307 -19.59 -14.52 -3.96
C TYR A 307 -19.13 -15.99 -3.80
N PRO A 308 -19.52 -16.98 -4.62
CA PRO A 308 -20.34 -16.88 -5.81
C PRO A 308 -21.77 -17.32 -5.56
N ASP A 309 -22.16 -17.60 -4.30
CA ASP A 309 -23.37 -18.33 -3.94
C ASP A 309 -24.55 -17.79 -4.75
N ALA A 310 -24.88 -18.54 -5.81
CA ALA A 310 -25.59 -18.03 -6.99
C ALA A 310 -27.04 -17.66 -6.67
N SER A 311 -27.54 -17.99 -5.49
CA SER A 311 -28.85 -17.60 -4.99
C SER A 311 -28.94 -16.15 -4.51
N TRP A 312 -27.81 -15.47 -4.25
CA TRP A 312 -27.83 -14.12 -3.67
C TRP A 312 -27.64 -13.00 -4.67
N SER A 313 -27.16 -13.30 -5.88
CA SER A 313 -26.94 -12.28 -6.91
C SER A 313 -28.23 -11.59 -7.36
N ASP A 314 -29.37 -12.29 -7.33
CA ASP A 314 -30.66 -11.69 -7.64
C ASP A 314 -31.23 -10.91 -6.44
N TYR A 315 -30.98 -11.37 -5.20
CA TYR A 315 -31.31 -10.63 -3.98
C TYR A 315 -30.61 -9.26 -3.93
N PHE A 316 -29.32 -9.21 -4.30
CA PHE A 316 -28.56 -7.95 -4.35
C PHE A 316 -28.84 -7.11 -5.60
N LYS A 317 -29.46 -7.67 -6.65
CA LYS A 317 -30.01 -6.87 -7.77
C LYS A 317 -31.31 -6.18 -7.37
N GLU A 318 -32.18 -6.87 -6.64
CA GLU A 318 -33.44 -6.29 -6.13
C GLU A 318 -33.21 -5.34 -4.95
N TYR A 319 -32.18 -5.60 -4.14
CA TYR A 319 -31.78 -4.80 -2.99
C TYR A 319 -30.28 -4.51 -3.05
N PRO A 320 -29.83 -3.64 -3.97
CA PRO A 320 -28.44 -3.20 -4.01
C PRO A 320 -28.04 -2.64 -2.64
N PHE A 321 -26.80 -2.89 -2.22
CA PHE A 321 -26.29 -2.30 -0.99
C PHE A 321 -26.40 -0.77 -1.12
N GLY A 322 -27.09 -0.15 -0.16
CA GLY A 322 -27.54 1.25 -0.22
C GLY A 322 -29.06 1.41 -0.26
N ASN A 323 -29.81 0.34 -0.56
CA ASN A 323 -31.27 0.34 -0.52
C ASN A 323 -31.78 -0.51 0.66
N PRO A 324 -32.18 0.11 1.80
CA PRO A 324 -32.48 -0.62 3.03
C PRO A 324 -33.73 -1.47 2.89
N LYS A 325 -33.64 -2.74 3.32
CA LYS A 325 -34.85 -3.50 3.62
C LYS A 325 -35.57 -2.85 4.80
N LEU A 326 -36.89 -2.68 4.64
CA LEU A 326 -37.75 -2.19 5.71
C LEU A 326 -37.98 -3.33 6.73
N PHE A 327 -37.04 -3.47 7.65
CA PHE A 327 -37.23 -4.28 8.85
C PHE A 327 -38.03 -3.51 9.89
N LYS A 328 -38.64 -4.22 10.85
CA LYS A 328 -39.13 -3.54 12.06
C LYS A 328 -37.97 -2.83 12.75
N ALA A 329 -38.13 -1.52 12.96
CA ALA A 329 -37.09 -0.66 13.50
C ALA A 329 -36.60 -1.17 14.86
N ASN A 330 -35.28 -1.39 14.96
CA ASN A 330 -34.60 -1.65 16.21
C ASN A 330 -33.30 -0.87 16.18
N LEU A 331 -33.37 0.39 16.65
CA LEU A 331 -32.30 1.37 16.54
C LEU A 331 -30.93 0.83 16.96
N LYS A 332 -30.90 -0.05 17.97
CA LYS A 332 -29.68 -0.66 18.51
C LYS A 332 -29.09 -1.72 17.57
N LEU A 333 -29.94 -2.57 17.00
CA LEU A 333 -29.54 -3.58 16.02
C LEU A 333 -29.16 -2.95 14.68
N ASP A 334 -29.93 -1.95 14.25
CA ASP A 334 -29.69 -1.24 12.98
C ASP A 334 -28.33 -0.53 12.99
N ASN A 335 -27.90 -0.01 14.15
CA ASN A 335 -26.55 0.53 14.31
C ASN A 335 -25.45 -0.53 14.18
N LEU A 336 -25.64 -1.73 14.75
CA LEU A 336 -24.66 -2.83 14.67
C LEU A 336 -24.53 -3.40 13.25
N LEU A 337 -25.59 -3.29 12.45
CA LEU A 337 -25.69 -3.86 11.10
C LEU A 337 -25.63 -2.78 10.01
N LYS A 338 -25.21 -1.56 10.35
CA LYS A 338 -25.22 -0.42 9.44
C LYS A 338 -24.38 -0.67 8.18
N SER A 339 -23.20 -1.28 8.33
CA SER A 339 -22.27 -1.60 7.21
C SER A 339 -22.81 -2.68 6.25
N THR A 340 -23.91 -3.32 6.61
CA THR A 340 -24.58 -4.36 5.81
C THR A 340 -26.06 -4.04 5.60
N ASN A 341 -26.43 -2.76 5.69
CA ASN A 341 -27.80 -2.26 5.50
C ASN A 341 -28.85 -3.00 6.33
N GLY A 342 -28.50 -3.31 7.58
CA GLY A 342 -29.40 -4.00 8.49
C GLY A 342 -29.39 -5.52 8.35
N LEU A 343 -28.54 -6.12 7.51
CA LEU A 343 -28.43 -7.58 7.37
C LEU A 343 -27.37 -8.17 8.30
N LEU A 344 -27.62 -9.36 8.81
CA LEU A 344 -26.66 -10.12 9.60
C LEU A 344 -25.85 -11.04 8.70
N VAL A 345 -24.66 -10.59 8.33
CA VAL A 345 -23.82 -11.24 7.32
C VAL A 345 -22.61 -11.92 7.96
N TYR A 346 -21.92 -11.23 8.86
CA TYR A 346 -20.62 -11.67 9.35
C TYR A 346 -20.66 -12.32 10.73
N HIS A 347 -19.70 -13.22 10.97
CA HIS A 347 -19.48 -13.82 12.30
C HIS A 347 -19.38 -12.75 13.39
N HIS A 348 -18.61 -11.69 13.15
CA HIS A 348 -18.36 -10.65 14.15
C HIS A 348 -19.63 -9.84 14.46
N GLN A 349 -20.51 -9.62 13.47
CA GLN A 349 -21.78 -8.95 13.69
C GLN A 349 -22.69 -9.80 14.59
N MET A 350 -22.78 -11.10 14.32
CA MET A 350 -23.58 -12.00 15.16
C MET A 350 -23.01 -12.11 16.57
N GLU A 351 -21.68 -12.15 16.71
CA GLU A 351 -21.00 -12.14 18.00
C GLU A 351 -21.31 -10.85 18.77
N GLN A 352 -21.26 -9.68 18.14
CA GLN A 352 -21.63 -8.40 18.76
C GLN A 352 -23.10 -8.37 19.21
N VAL A 353 -24.03 -8.85 18.37
CA VAL A 353 -25.46 -8.93 18.73
C VAL A 353 -25.65 -9.89 19.92
N LEU A 354 -24.98 -11.04 19.93
CA LEU A 354 -25.09 -11.98 21.05
C LEU A 354 -24.53 -11.40 22.35
N MET A 355 -23.35 -10.75 22.29
CA MET A 355 -22.77 -10.08 23.46
C MET A 355 -23.72 -9.01 24.00
N GLU A 356 -24.29 -8.19 23.13
CA GLU A 356 -25.12 -7.06 23.51
C GLU A 356 -26.49 -7.48 24.07
N PHE A 357 -27.11 -8.51 23.49
CA PHE A 357 -28.48 -8.91 23.84
C PHE A 357 -28.52 -10.01 24.92
N LEU A 358 -27.43 -10.76 25.10
CA LEU A 358 -27.30 -11.79 26.14
C LEU A 358 -26.34 -11.40 27.27
N GLU A 359 -25.72 -10.23 27.20
CA GLU A 359 -24.75 -9.72 28.19
C GLU A 359 -23.63 -10.73 28.48
N CYS A 360 -23.14 -11.38 27.43
CA CYS A 360 -22.14 -12.45 27.53
C CYS A 360 -20.76 -12.01 27.04
N SER A 361 -19.73 -12.79 27.39
CA SER A 361 -18.37 -12.54 26.93
C SER A 361 -18.22 -12.79 25.42
N SER A 362 -17.15 -12.24 24.81
CA SER A 362 -16.80 -12.54 23.41
C SER A 362 -16.54 -14.03 23.16
N THR A 363 -15.97 -14.73 24.15
CA THR A 363 -15.75 -16.17 24.08
C THR A 363 -17.07 -16.93 24.04
N ASP A 364 -18.01 -16.56 24.90
CA ASP A 364 -19.34 -17.17 24.93
C ASP A 364 -20.12 -16.88 23.66
N ALA A 365 -20.04 -15.67 23.13
CA ALA A 365 -20.69 -15.29 21.88
C ALA A 365 -20.19 -16.12 20.69
N LYS A 366 -18.87 -16.39 20.62
CA LYS A 366 -18.28 -17.29 19.61
C LYS A 366 -18.80 -18.72 19.74
N ILE A 367 -18.93 -19.23 20.97
CA ILE A 367 -19.48 -20.57 21.23
C ILE A 367 -20.94 -20.62 20.79
N LEU A 368 -21.74 -19.64 21.22
CA LEU A 368 -23.17 -19.54 20.90
C LEU A 368 -23.40 -19.43 19.39
N ARG A 369 -22.60 -18.64 18.67
CA ARG A 369 -22.66 -18.55 17.20
C ARG A 369 -22.41 -19.91 16.54
N LYS A 370 -21.36 -20.62 16.97
CA LYS A 370 -21.02 -21.97 16.44
C LYS A 370 -22.13 -22.98 16.74
N GLU A 371 -22.67 -22.97 17.95
CA GLU A 371 -23.78 -23.85 18.36
C GLU A 371 -25.09 -23.52 17.63
N PHE A 372 -25.36 -22.24 17.37
CA PHE A 372 -26.48 -21.78 16.56
C PHE A 372 -26.38 -22.29 15.12
N GLY A 373 -25.20 -22.17 14.48
CA GLY A 373 -24.98 -22.71 13.14
C GLY A 373 -25.15 -24.23 13.06
N LYS A 374 -24.84 -24.95 14.14
CA LYS A 374 -25.11 -26.39 14.31
C LYS A 374 -26.55 -26.73 14.70
N LYS A 375 -27.44 -25.73 14.74
CA LYS A 375 -28.86 -25.84 15.14
C LYS A 375 -29.06 -26.57 16.48
N LYS A 376 -28.16 -26.35 17.45
CA LYS A 376 -28.24 -27.00 18.77
C LYS A 376 -29.47 -26.50 19.52
N GLU A 377 -30.37 -27.43 19.87
CA GLU A 377 -31.68 -27.13 20.47
C GLU A 377 -31.59 -26.25 21.73
N ARG A 378 -30.62 -26.53 22.62
CA ARG A 378 -30.35 -25.72 23.81
C ARG A 378 -30.17 -24.23 23.49
N VAL A 379 -29.41 -23.91 22.43
CA VAL A 379 -29.15 -22.53 22.02
C VAL A 379 -30.37 -21.93 21.35
N LEU A 380 -31.05 -22.68 20.48
CA LEU A 380 -32.29 -22.20 19.85
C LEU A 380 -33.35 -21.85 20.90
N ASN A 381 -33.53 -22.70 21.91
CA ASN A 381 -34.46 -22.46 23.01
C ASN A 381 -34.05 -21.24 23.85
N LYS A 382 -32.76 -21.09 24.17
CA LYS A 382 -32.23 -19.90 24.85
C LYS A 382 -32.55 -18.61 24.07
N LEU A 383 -32.36 -18.61 22.75
CA LEU A 383 -32.65 -17.46 21.89
C LEU A 383 -34.15 -17.21 21.68
N LYS A 384 -34.99 -18.26 21.70
CA LYS A 384 -36.46 -18.13 21.64
C LYS A 384 -37.06 -17.55 22.93
N GLN A 385 -36.46 -17.88 24.08
CA GLN A 385 -36.89 -17.38 25.40
C GLN A 385 -36.52 -15.91 25.62
N ARG A 386 -35.37 -15.45 25.09
CA ARG A 386 -34.97 -14.05 25.19
C ARG A 386 -35.79 -13.20 24.22
N LYS A 387 -36.58 -12.26 24.74
CA LYS A 387 -37.44 -11.37 23.94
C LYS A 387 -37.03 -9.91 24.05
N PHE A 388 -37.21 -9.17 22.96
CA PHE A 388 -37.01 -7.73 22.85
C PHE A 388 -38.22 -7.14 22.14
N ASN A 389 -38.90 -6.20 22.80
CA ASN A 389 -40.14 -5.61 22.29
C ASN A 389 -41.18 -6.67 21.85
N GLY A 390 -41.28 -7.76 22.63
CA GLY A 390 -42.20 -8.87 22.35
C GLY A 390 -41.72 -9.89 21.30
N VAL A 391 -40.64 -9.62 20.56
CA VAL A 391 -40.08 -10.51 19.53
C VAL A 391 -38.89 -11.29 20.09
N SER A 392 -38.80 -12.60 19.82
CA SER A 392 -37.67 -13.39 20.29
C SER A 392 -36.37 -13.02 19.57
N LEU A 393 -35.23 -13.16 20.25
CA LEU A 393 -33.91 -12.94 19.64
C LEU A 393 -33.67 -13.91 18.48
N PHE A 394 -34.21 -15.13 18.57
CA PHE A 394 -34.22 -16.08 17.45
C PHE A 394 -34.90 -15.50 16.21
N ASN A 395 -36.09 -14.91 16.35
CA ASN A 395 -36.81 -14.30 15.23
C ASN A 395 -36.08 -13.07 14.69
N ILE A 396 -35.52 -12.23 15.58
CA ILE A 396 -34.74 -11.04 15.19
C ILE A 396 -33.53 -11.45 14.35
N LEU A 397 -32.76 -12.45 14.79
CA LEU A 397 -31.58 -12.91 14.07
C LEU A 397 -31.98 -13.51 12.72
N THR A 398 -32.97 -14.40 12.70
CA THR A 398 -33.40 -15.09 11.47
C THR A 398 -34.04 -14.16 10.44
N GLU A 399 -34.76 -13.11 10.86
CA GLU A 399 -35.30 -12.08 9.95
C GLU A 399 -34.19 -11.28 9.25
N ARG A 400 -33.05 -11.11 9.92
CA ARG A 400 -31.94 -10.26 9.48
C ARG A 400 -30.88 -11.06 8.73
N MET A 401 -30.85 -12.37 8.89
CA MET A 401 -29.90 -13.25 8.24
C MET A 401 -30.28 -13.50 6.79
N ILE A 402 -29.27 -13.51 5.93
CA ILE A 402 -29.43 -13.83 4.52
C ILE A 402 -29.61 -15.34 4.36
N CYS A 403 -28.83 -16.14 5.10
CA CYS A 403 -28.91 -17.60 5.12
C CYS A 403 -28.88 -18.11 6.57
N ASP A 404 -28.97 -19.43 6.76
CA ASP A 404 -29.02 -20.05 8.08
C ASP A 404 -27.74 -19.94 8.94
N PHE A 405 -26.72 -19.24 8.43
CA PHE A 405 -25.41 -19.04 9.04
C PHE A 405 -24.84 -17.66 8.70
N THR A 406 -23.68 -17.34 9.29
CA THR A 406 -22.92 -16.12 9.01
C THR A 406 -21.55 -16.47 8.47
N PHE A 407 -20.88 -15.52 7.82
CA PHE A 407 -19.62 -15.74 7.12
C PHE A 407 -18.42 -15.16 7.88
N PRO A 408 -17.23 -15.78 7.77
CA PRO A 408 -16.00 -15.08 8.10
C PRO A 408 -15.78 -13.95 7.07
N ALA A 409 -15.62 -12.72 7.55
CA ALA A 409 -15.39 -11.58 6.68
C ALA A 409 -14.05 -11.70 5.94
N ASN A 410 -14.07 -11.56 4.61
CA ASN A 410 -12.87 -11.62 3.78
C ASN A 410 -12.17 -10.25 3.70
N TRP A 411 -11.65 -9.76 4.82
CA TRP A 411 -11.01 -8.44 4.90
C TRP A 411 -9.83 -8.28 3.93
N LYS A 412 -9.06 -9.35 3.73
CA LYS A 412 -7.92 -9.35 2.81
C LYS A 412 -8.41 -9.20 1.36
N GLY A 413 -9.37 -10.02 0.94
CA GLY A 413 -9.96 -9.92 -0.39
C GLY A 413 -10.63 -8.57 -0.63
N ALA A 414 -11.31 -8.03 0.38
CA ALA A 414 -11.98 -6.73 0.33
C ALA A 414 -10.99 -5.59 0.13
N TYR A 415 -9.91 -5.60 0.90
CA TYR A 415 -8.84 -4.63 0.76
C TYR A 415 -8.17 -4.70 -0.61
N LEU A 416 -7.89 -5.92 -1.10
CA LEU A 416 -7.31 -6.10 -2.43
C LEU A 416 -8.26 -5.61 -3.52
N LEU A 417 -9.55 -5.93 -3.43
CA LEU A 417 -10.56 -5.49 -4.38
C LEU A 417 -10.71 -3.96 -4.35
N TYR A 418 -10.95 -3.37 -3.18
CA TYR A 418 -11.14 -1.92 -3.01
C TYR A 418 -9.92 -1.11 -3.45
N LYS A 419 -8.71 -1.66 -3.33
CA LYS A 419 -7.47 -1.03 -3.81
C LYS A 419 -7.31 -1.13 -5.33
N THR A 420 -7.93 -2.12 -5.95
CA THR A 420 -7.82 -2.40 -7.40
C THR A 420 -8.87 -1.64 -8.21
N LEU A 421 -10.02 -1.35 -7.61
CA LEU A 421 -11.10 -0.53 -8.15
C LEU A 421 -10.81 0.96 -7.94
#